data_AF-A0A833MW80-F1
#
_entry.id   AF-A0A833MW80-F1
#
_cell.length_a   1.000
_cell.length_b   1.000
_cell.length_c   1.000
_cell.angle_alpha   90.00
_cell.angle_beta   90.00
_cell.angle_gamma   90.00
#
_symmetry.space_group_name_H-M   'P 1'
#
loop_
_entity.id
_entity.type
_entity.pdbx_description
1 polymer ?
#
loop_
_entity_poly.entity_id
_entity_poly.type
_entity_poly.pdbx_seq_one_letter_code
_entity_poly.pdbx_strand_id
1 'polypeptide(L)' 'MRRQHSDYAPKQSREQEPSTPSIEQIFAKLKGLLQTAAARTVPDLWDAIRRVFSRFTPDECRNCLAAAGYDNDLAVAT' A
#
# COMPACT_ATOMS: atom_id res chain seq x y z
N MET A 1 13.45 -6.28 -52.84
CA MET A 1 13.77 -5.82 -51.46
C MET A 1 12.91 -4.61 -51.12
N ARG A 2 11.91 -4.75 -50.25
CA ARG A 2 11.30 -3.60 -49.55
C ARG A 2 11.31 -3.92 -48.06
N ARG A 3 12.10 -3.15 -47.29
CA ARG A 3 12.02 -3.11 -45.83
C ARG A 3 10.68 -2.49 -45.46
N GLN A 4 9.80 -3.24 -44.80
CA GLN A 4 8.66 -2.61 -44.14
C GLN A 4 9.18 -1.94 -42.86
N HIS A 5 8.82 -0.67 -42.74
CA HIS A 5 9.11 0.19 -41.61
C HIS A 5 8.33 -0.36 -40.41
N SER A 6 9.05 -0.81 -39.37
CA SER A 6 8.44 -1.26 -38.12
C SER A 6 7.78 -0.05 -37.46
N ASP A 7 6.45 -0.09 -37.42
CA ASP A 7 5.60 0.90 -36.75
C ASP A 7 5.84 0.83 -35.23
N TYR A 8 6.83 1.58 -34.75
CA TYR A 8 7.02 1.78 -33.31
C TYR A 8 5.98 2.82 -32.86
N ALA A 9 4.79 2.34 -32.53
CA ALA A 9 3.83 3.11 -31.75
C ALA A 9 4.47 3.49 -30.41
N PRO A 10 4.41 4.77 -29.97
CA PRO A 10 4.96 5.17 -28.69
C PRO A 10 4.22 4.41 -27.60
N LYS A 11 4.97 3.64 -26.79
CA LYS A 11 4.41 3.02 -25.59
C LYS A 11 4.02 4.16 -24.67
N GLN A 12 2.72 4.40 -24.58
CA GLN A 12 2.12 5.34 -23.64
C GLN A 12 2.79 5.10 -22.29
N SER A 13 3.63 6.06 -21.87
CA SER A 13 4.23 6.07 -20.55
C SER A 13 3.05 6.02 -19.59
N ARG A 14 2.76 4.84 -19.04
CA ARG A 14 1.67 4.69 -18.08
C ARG A 14 1.96 5.73 -17.02
N GLU A 15 1.15 6.79 -17.01
CA GLU A 15 1.04 7.69 -15.88
C GLU A 15 1.00 6.77 -14.68
N GLN A 16 1.98 6.93 -13.78
CA GLN A 16 2.09 6.07 -12.61
C GLN A 16 0.83 6.34 -11.80
N GLU A 17 -0.20 5.53 -12.05
CA GLU A 17 -1.39 5.44 -11.22
C GLU A 17 -0.88 5.33 -9.78
N PRO A 18 -1.41 6.11 -8.82
CA PRO A 18 -0.95 6.03 -7.45
C PRO A 18 -1.07 4.58 -6.98
N SER A 19 0.07 3.92 -6.84
CA SER A 19 0.11 2.50 -6.52
C SER A 19 -0.55 2.30 -5.16
N THR A 20 -1.72 1.67 -5.17
CA THR A 20 -2.37 1.20 -3.93
C THR A 20 -1.43 0.19 -3.28
N PRO A 21 -0.95 0.42 -2.05
CA PRO A 21 -0.04 -0.52 -1.41
C PRO A 21 -0.76 -1.85 -1.16
N SER A 22 -0.13 -2.96 -1.54
CA SER A 22 -0.66 -4.28 -1.24
C SER A 22 -0.65 -4.56 0.27
N ILE A 23 -1.45 -5.52 0.72
CA ILE A 23 -1.49 -5.92 2.13
C ILE A 23 -0.12 -6.39 2.64
N GLU A 24 0.65 -7.09 1.80
CA GLU A 24 2.01 -7.51 2.11
C GLU A 24 2.95 -6.33 2.31
N GLN A 25 2.83 -5.28 1.50
CA GLN A 25 3.64 -4.05 1.63
C GLN A 25 3.29 -3.28 2.91
N ILE A 26 2.01 -3.24 3.30
CA ILE A 26 1.57 -2.66 4.57
C ILE A 26 2.17 -3.42 5.76
N PHE A 27 2.13 -4.75 5.74
CA PHE A 27 2.76 -5.56 6.79
C PHE A 27 4.29 -5.43 6.82
N ALA A 28 4.93 -5.32 5.67
CA ALA A 28 6.38 -5.06 5.58
C ALA A 28 6.74 -3.71 6.20
N LYS A 29 5.95 -2.64 5.92
CA LYS A 29 6.10 -1.31 6.54
C LYS A 29 5.92 -1.37 8.06
N LEU A 30 4.85 -2.02 8.54
CA LEU A 30 4.58 -2.22 9.97
C LEU A 30 5.75 -2.91 10.67
N LYS A 31 6.21 -4.04 10.11
CA LYS A 31 7.34 -4.82 10.63
C LYS A 31 8.61 -3.97 10.70
N GLY A 32 8.94 -3.24 9.64
CA GLY A 32 10.12 -2.38 9.59
C GLY A 32 10.09 -1.31 10.69
N LEU A 33 8.96 -0.63 10.85
CA LEU A 33 8.78 0.41 11.87
C LEU A 33 8.89 -0.15 13.30
N LEU A 34 8.30 -1.32 13.58
CA LEU A 34 8.42 -1.97 14.88
C LEU A 34 9.84 -2.45 15.18
N GLN A 35 10.57 -2.93 14.16
CA GLN A 35 11.97 -3.30 14.30
C GLN A 35 12.84 -2.08 14.62
N THR A 36 12.61 -0.95 13.95
CA THR A 36 13.30 0.32 14.24
C THR A 36 13.00 0.82 15.65
N ALA A 37 11.79 0.61 16.16
CA ALA A 37 11.43 1.00 17.52
C ALA A 37 12.22 0.24 18.60
N ALA A 38 12.77 -0.94 18.28
CA ALA A 38 13.69 -1.72 19.12
C ALA A 38 13.22 -1.93 20.58
N ALA A 39 11.91 -1.97 20.82
CA ALA A 39 11.35 -2.13 22.16
C ALA A 39 11.82 -3.45 22.81
N ARG A 40 12.19 -3.38 24.10
CA ARG A 40 12.67 -4.53 24.88
C ARG A 40 11.76 -4.90 26.05
N THR A 41 10.69 -4.15 26.25
CA THR A 41 9.67 -4.42 27.27
C THR A 41 8.28 -4.42 26.64
N VAL A 42 7.33 -5.11 27.28
CA VAL A 42 5.92 -5.14 26.83
C VAL A 42 5.29 -3.74 26.87
N PRO A 43 5.46 -2.92 27.92
CA PRO A 43 4.96 -1.54 27.92
C PRO A 43 5.52 -0.69 26.77
N ASP A 44 6.84 -0.77 26.53
CA ASP A 44 7.48 -0.02 25.43
C ASP A 44 7.00 -0.51 24.06
N LEU A 45 6.72 -1.81 23.92
CA LEU A 45 6.18 -2.36 22.70
C LEU A 45 4.76 -1.84 22.45
N TRP A 46 3.90 -1.76 23.47
CA TRP A 46 2.56 -1.18 23.34
C TRP A 46 2.61 0.28 22.90
N ASP A 47 3.53 1.06 23.49
CA ASP A 47 3.76 2.44 23.08
C ASP A 47 4.31 2.56 21.65
N ALA A 48 5.23 1.68 21.27
CA ALA A 48 5.77 1.62 19.92
C ALA A 48 4.65 1.32 18.92
N ILE A 49 3.80 0.33 19.19
CA ILE A 49 2.65 -0.02 18.35
C ILE A 49 1.75 1.20 18.14
N ARG A 50 1.37 1.91 19.22
CA ARG A 50 0.57 3.15 19.12
C ARG A 50 1.20 4.20 18.21
N ARG A 51 2.51 4.45 18.37
CA ARG A 51 3.26 5.44 17.57
C ARG A 51 3.47 5.00 16.12
N VAL A 52 3.59 3.70 15.87
CA VAL A 52 3.76 3.16 14.52
C VAL A 52 2.45 3.24 13.75
N PHE A 53 1.31 2.96 14.37
CA PHE A 53 0.00 3.08 13.72
C PHE A 53 -0.34 4.51 13.28
N SER A 54 0.17 5.54 13.97
CA SER A 54 0.00 6.94 13.50
C SER A 54 0.79 7.29 12.24
N ARG A 55 1.64 6.38 11.73
CA ARG A 55 2.38 6.54 10.46
C ARG A 55 1.62 6.00 9.24
N PHE A 56 0.44 5.45 9.43
CA PHE A 56 -0.44 4.98 8.36
C PHE A 56 -1.53 6.01 8.12
N THR A 57 -1.77 6.37 6.86
CA THR A 57 -2.89 7.25 6.52
C THR A 57 -4.19 6.45 6.39
N PRO A 58 -5.35 7.06 6.65
CA PRO A 58 -6.63 6.41 6.41
C PRO A 58 -6.80 5.90 4.97
N ASP A 59 -6.26 6.62 3.98
CA ASP A 59 -6.32 6.23 2.57
C ASP A 59 -5.42 5.03 2.25
N GLU A 60 -4.20 4.96 2.79
CA GLU A 60 -3.35 3.76 2.66
C GLU A 60 -4.08 2.52 3.19
N CYS A 61 -4.76 2.64 4.34
CA CYS A 61 -5.53 1.56 4.93
C CYS A 61 -6.75 1.18 4.08
N ARG A 62 -7.54 2.16 3.62
CA ARG A 62 -8.71 1.91 2.75
C ARG A 62 -8.31 1.25 1.45
N ASN A 63 -7.29 1.78 0.77
CA ASN A 63 -6.81 1.25 -0.49
C ASN A 63 -6.27 -0.17 -0.32
N CYS A 64 -5.55 -0.45 0.77
CA CYS A 64 -5.10 -1.80 1.10
C CYS A 64 -6.27 -2.77 1.32
N LEU A 65 -7.30 -2.35 2.05
CA LEU A 65 -8.49 -3.18 2.31
C LEU A 65 -9.28 -3.46 1.03
N ALA A 66 -9.52 -2.42 0.22
CA ALA A 66 -10.17 -2.53 -1.08
C ALA A 66 -9.38 -3.45 -2.03
N ALA A 67 -8.05 -3.28 -2.12
CA ALA A 67 -7.18 -4.15 -2.91
C ALA A 67 -7.18 -5.61 -2.45
N ALA A 68 -7.46 -5.86 -1.17
CA ALA A 68 -7.62 -7.20 -0.60
C ALA A 68 -9.06 -7.76 -0.74
N GLY A 69 -9.97 -7.04 -1.42
CA GLY A 69 -11.36 -7.46 -1.64
C GLY A 69 -12.30 -7.16 -0.47
N TYR A 70 -11.86 -6.35 0.51
CA TYR A 70 -12.67 -5.89 1.64
C TYR A 70 -13.25 -4.48 1.42
N ASP A 71 -13.51 -4.11 0.16
CA ASP A 71 -14.26 -2.89 -0.11
C ASP A 71 -15.65 -3.05 0.51
N ASN A 72 -15.99 -2.18 1.46
CA ASN A 72 -17.31 -2.20 2.05
C ASN A 72 -18.25 -1.53 1.04
N ASP A 73 -18.95 -2.34 0.25
CA ASP A 73 -20.15 -1.86 -0.43
C ASP A 73 -21.16 -1.45 0.66
N LEU A 74 -21.19 -0.16 1.01
CA LEU A 74 -22.14 0.43 1.94
C LEU A 74 -23.57 0.54 1.33
N ALA A 75 -23.93 -0.33 0.38
CA ALA A 75 -25.28 -0.39 -0.19
C ALA A 75 -26.33 -1.06 0.72
N VAL A 76 -26.09 -1.21 2.03
CA VAL A 76 -27.13 -1.54 3.02
C VAL A 76 -27.05 -0.57 4.19
N ALA A 77 -27.51 0.65 3.96
CA ALA A 77 -28.10 1.53 4.97
C ALA A 77 -28.76 2.74 4.29
N THR A 78 -29.86 2.50 3.57
CA THR A 78 -30.92 3.50 3.33
C THR A 78 -32.25 2.77 3.35
#